data_AF-A0A956N670-F1
#
_entry.id   AF-A0A956N670-F1
#
_cell.length_a   1.000
_cell.length_b   1.000
_cell.length_c   1.000
_cell.angle_alpha   90.00
_cell.angle_beta   90.00
_cell.angle_gamma   90.00
#
_symmetry.space_group_name_H-M   'P 1'
#
loop_
_entity.id
_entity.type
_entity.pdbx_description
1 polymer ?
#
loop_
_entity_poly.entity_id
_entity_poly.type
_entity_poly.pdbx_seq_one_letter_code
_entity_poly.pdbx_strand_id
1 'polypeptide(L)'
;MSGGDAEPLDELQGEERDTVEKLLEKDSKTGRQPTGAWGWIVAALCGAMVLFYLYTAGLASLATQYHRGVYVLITYVLVFLLYPAGRRGSRIPLALLLGATISCVVSARFFHADVAEFHASLMAAGASWSAGDRGAIFALWPLAAGTLAIAAAVLAVDGRMERRSPRNPVLSDVLLAVAAGATVLYWIREFENLNYRAGAETELDALVSVLGIILSVEVCRRVLG
;
A
#
# COMPACT_ATOMS: atom_id res chain seq x y z
N MET A 1 39.03 0.66 4.78
CA MET A 1 37.75 0.63 4.06
C MET A 1 36.94 1.80 4.60
N SER A 2 37.17 2.96 4.00
CA SER A 2 36.76 4.29 4.47
C SER A 2 35.88 4.94 3.40
N GLY A 3 34.83 5.63 3.82
CA GLY A 3 34.19 6.74 3.10
C GLY A 3 33.62 6.42 1.72
N GLY A 4 32.34 6.04 1.67
CA GLY A 4 31.51 6.29 0.48
C GLY A 4 31.07 7.75 0.51
N ASP A 5 32.01 8.66 0.26
CA ASP A 5 31.74 10.09 0.15
C ASP A 5 31.24 10.34 -1.28
N ALA A 6 30.07 10.98 -1.40
CA ALA A 6 29.54 11.41 -2.67
C ALA A 6 30.50 12.42 -3.30
N GLU A 7 31.21 12.00 -4.35
CA GLU A 7 32.10 12.85 -5.14
C GLU A 7 31.30 14.06 -5.69
N PRO A 8 31.79 15.29 -5.50
CA PRO A 8 31.12 16.49 -5.99
C PRO A 8 31.05 16.47 -7.53
N LEU A 9 29.89 16.87 -8.07
CA LEU A 9 29.49 16.82 -9.49
C LEU A 9 30.47 17.48 -10.49
N ASP A 10 31.46 18.21 -9.99
CA ASP A 10 32.46 18.95 -10.77
C ASP A 10 33.62 18.06 -11.25
N GLU A 11 33.78 16.85 -10.71
CA GLU A 11 34.88 15.92 -11.06
C GLU A 11 34.51 14.88 -12.16
N LEU A 12 33.24 14.82 -12.57
CA LEU A 12 32.75 13.84 -13.55
C LEU A 12 33.03 14.26 -15.00
N GLN A 13 33.67 13.38 -15.78
CA GLN A 13 33.93 13.61 -17.20
C GLN A 13 32.62 13.56 -18.01
N GLY A 14 32.55 14.32 -19.10
CA GLY A 14 31.28 14.71 -19.76
C GLY A 14 30.27 13.60 -20.08
N GLU A 15 30.72 12.38 -20.38
CA GLU A 15 29.84 11.24 -20.68
C GLU A 15 29.21 10.63 -19.40
N GLU A 16 29.97 10.58 -18.29
CA GLU A 16 29.48 10.15 -16.98
C GLU A 16 28.51 11.20 -16.42
N ARG A 17 28.81 12.50 -16.60
CA ARG A 17 27.95 13.61 -16.19
C ARG A 17 26.61 13.59 -16.93
N ASP A 18 26.62 13.43 -18.26
CA ASP A 18 25.39 13.30 -19.06
C ASP A 18 24.58 12.05 -18.68
N THR A 19 25.26 10.96 -18.31
CA THR A 19 24.60 9.73 -17.84
C THR A 19 23.96 9.95 -16.46
N VAL A 20 24.68 10.56 -15.53
CA VAL A 20 24.17 10.92 -14.20
C VAL A 20 23.01 11.90 -14.31
N GLU A 21 23.10 12.91 -15.18
CA GLU A 21 22.02 13.88 -15.40
C GLU A 21 20.79 13.21 -16.02
N LYS A 22 20.96 12.32 -17.01
CA LYS A 22 19.85 11.51 -17.56
C LYS A 22 19.22 10.60 -16.52
N LEU A 23 20.01 10.02 -15.62
CA LEU A 23 19.51 9.19 -14.52
C LEU A 23 18.75 10.03 -13.48
N LEU A 24 19.29 11.19 -13.08
CA LEU A 24 18.63 12.16 -12.20
C LEU A 24 17.33 12.68 -12.82
N GLU A 25 17.32 12.99 -14.11
CA GLU A 25 16.14 13.46 -14.82
C GLU A 25 15.07 12.36 -14.90
N LYS A 26 15.48 11.10 -15.10
CA LYS A 26 14.57 9.94 -15.08
C LYS A 26 13.99 9.67 -13.69
N ASP A 27 14.79 9.78 -12.64
CA ASP A 27 14.35 9.59 -11.25
C ASP A 27 13.45 10.75 -10.79
N SER A 28 13.80 11.99 -11.15
CA SER A 28 12.99 13.18 -10.84
C SER A 28 11.63 13.20 -11.54
N LYS A 29 11.51 12.56 -12.72
CA LYS A 29 10.24 12.44 -13.46
C LYS A 29 9.27 11.41 -12.87
N THR A 30 9.70 10.57 -11.92
CA THR A 30 8.90 9.43 -11.45
C THR A 30 8.01 9.76 -10.23
N GLY A 31 8.41 10.71 -9.39
CA GLY A 31 7.64 11.15 -8.22
C GLY A 31 6.78 12.40 -8.46
N ARG A 32 5.56 12.42 -7.93
CA ARG A 32 4.75 13.65 -7.82
C ARG A 32 5.41 14.60 -6.81
N GLN A 33 5.23 15.90 -7.03
CA GLN A 33 5.52 16.94 -6.05
C GLN A 33 4.19 17.52 -5.55
N PRO A 34 3.59 16.98 -4.47
CA PRO A 34 2.31 17.45 -3.96
C PRO A 34 2.43 18.88 -3.48
N THR A 35 1.45 19.72 -3.80
CA THR A 35 1.46 21.14 -3.43
C THR A 35 0.29 21.49 -2.51
N GLY A 36 0.43 22.59 -1.76
CA GLY A 36 -0.59 23.04 -0.80
C GLY A 36 -0.71 22.10 0.40
N ALA A 37 -1.94 21.71 0.76
CA ALA A 37 -2.21 20.86 1.93
C ALA A 37 -1.50 19.50 1.88
N TRP A 38 -1.46 18.85 0.70
CA TRP A 38 -0.78 17.56 0.54
C TRP A 38 0.73 17.65 0.74
N GLY A 39 1.35 18.77 0.32
CA GLY A 39 2.77 19.03 0.59
C GLY A 39 3.05 19.15 2.08
N TRP A 40 2.18 19.80 2.84
CA TRP A 40 2.30 19.87 4.30
C TRP A 40 2.14 18.51 4.98
N ILE A 41 1.24 17.64 4.49
CA ILE A 41 1.10 16.27 5.01
C ILE A 41 2.39 15.48 4.78
N VAL A 42 2.94 15.52 3.57
CA VAL A 42 4.22 14.85 3.25
C VAL A 42 5.35 15.39 4.12
N ALA A 43 5.47 16.71 4.24
CA ALA A 43 6.48 17.35 5.08
C ALA A 43 6.35 16.95 6.56
N ALA A 44 5.12 16.87 7.07
CA ALA A 44 4.84 16.42 8.43
C ALA A 44 5.24 14.96 8.64
N LEU A 45 4.95 14.07 7.69
CA LEU A 45 5.36 12.65 7.75
C LEU A 45 6.89 12.50 7.75
N CYS A 46 7.59 13.22 6.87
CA CYS A 46 9.05 13.24 6.84
C CYS A 46 9.63 13.78 8.15
N GLY A 47 9.10 14.90 8.66
CA GLY A 47 9.49 15.49 9.94
C GLY A 47 9.24 14.54 11.11
N ALA A 48 8.09 13.86 11.13
CA ALA A 48 7.75 12.86 12.15
C ALA A 48 8.75 11.70 12.15
N MET A 49 9.18 11.22 10.98
CA MET A 49 10.20 10.17 10.88
C MET A 49 11.54 10.63 11.47
N VAL A 50 12.00 11.84 11.12
CA VAL A 50 13.25 12.40 11.67
C VAL A 50 13.16 12.55 13.19
N LEU A 51 12.08 13.15 13.69
CA LEU A 51 11.87 13.35 15.13
C LEU A 51 11.82 12.02 15.89
N PHE A 52 11.15 11.01 15.34
CA PHE A 52 11.10 9.67 15.93
C PHE A 52 12.50 9.06 16.06
N TYR A 53 13.32 9.13 15.01
CA TYR A 53 14.67 8.55 15.07
C TYR A 53 15.61 9.32 16.00
N LEU A 54 15.53 10.66 16.02
CA LEU A 54 16.26 11.48 17.00
C LEU A 54 15.87 11.13 18.44
N TYR A 55 14.57 10.96 18.71
CA TYR A 55 14.06 10.54 20.02
C TYR A 55 14.66 9.19 20.44
N THR A 56 14.64 8.22 19.53
CA THR A 56 15.14 6.87 19.84
C THR A 56 16.67 6.79 19.95
N ALA A 57 17.40 7.72 19.33
CA ALA A 57 18.85 7.78 19.42
C ALA A 57 19.33 8.44 20.73
N GLY A 58 18.59 9.43 21.25
CA GLY A 58 19.04 10.26 22.36
C GLY A 58 18.42 9.97 23.72
N LEU A 59 17.17 9.49 23.78
CA LEU A 59 16.40 9.44 25.05
C LEU A 59 16.04 8.03 25.49
N ALA A 60 15.51 7.21 24.58
CA ALA A 60 15.03 5.87 24.91
C ALA A 60 15.21 4.91 23.75
N SER A 61 15.83 3.76 24.01
CA SER A 61 15.87 2.66 23.04
C SER A 61 14.51 1.97 23.02
N LEU A 62 13.85 1.97 21.86
CA LEU A 62 12.58 1.25 21.66
C LEU A 62 12.87 -0.16 21.15
N ALA A 63 11.93 -1.08 21.38
CA ALA A 63 12.03 -2.42 20.80
C ALA A 63 12.14 -2.35 19.27
N THR A 64 12.87 -3.29 18.67
CA THR A 64 13.15 -3.33 17.23
C THR A 64 11.90 -3.32 16.36
N GLN A 65 10.79 -3.86 16.88
CA GLN A 65 9.46 -3.81 16.26
C GLN A 65 8.98 -2.37 15.99
N TYR A 66 9.17 -1.43 16.92
CA TYR A 66 8.75 -0.05 16.73
C TYR A 66 9.65 0.68 15.71
N HIS A 67 10.96 0.45 15.77
CA HIS A 67 11.90 1.03 14.80
C HIS A 67 11.59 0.63 13.36
N ARG A 68 11.39 -0.67 13.12
CA ARG A 68 11.06 -1.18 11.78
C ARG A 68 9.62 -0.84 11.38
N GLY A 69 8.69 -0.97 12.32
CA GLY A 69 7.28 -0.69 12.09
C GLY A 69 7.03 0.77 11.71
N VAL A 70 7.56 1.73 12.46
CA VAL A 70 7.39 3.17 12.16
C VAL A 70 8.04 3.55 10.83
N TYR A 71 9.21 2.99 10.52
CA TYR A 71 9.85 3.18 9.22
C TYR A 71 8.95 2.71 8.07
N VAL A 72 8.50 1.46 8.12
CA VAL A 72 7.65 0.88 7.07
C VAL A 72 6.32 1.62 6.98
N LEU A 73 5.74 1.99 8.12
CA LEU A 73 4.50 2.76 8.19
C LEU A 73 4.61 4.08 7.42
N ILE A 74 5.59 4.90 7.75
CA ILE A 74 5.74 6.23 7.15
C ILE A 74 6.15 6.10 5.69
N THR A 75 7.12 5.22 5.38
CA THR A 75 7.59 5.04 4.00
C THR A 75 6.52 4.51 3.07
N TYR A 76 5.71 3.53 3.48
CA TYR A 76 4.61 3.02 2.65
C TYR A 76 3.58 4.11 2.36
N VAL A 77 3.17 4.86 3.38
CA VAL A 77 2.25 6.00 3.23
C VAL A 77 2.83 7.03 2.25
N LEU A 78 4.10 7.37 2.40
CA LEU A 78 4.79 8.30 1.49
C LEU A 78 4.86 7.77 0.06
N VAL A 79 5.17 6.48 -0.13
CA VAL A 79 5.21 5.88 -1.47
C VAL A 79 3.86 6.03 -2.16
N PHE A 80 2.75 5.72 -1.48
CA PHE A 80 1.43 5.86 -2.08
C PHE A 80 1.06 7.31 -2.40
N LEU A 81 1.47 8.27 -1.56
CA LEU A 81 1.20 9.70 -1.78
C LEU A 81 2.07 10.32 -2.90
N LEU A 82 3.33 9.90 -2.99
CA LEU A 82 4.32 10.50 -3.89
C LEU A 82 4.39 9.78 -5.25
N TYR A 83 4.24 8.46 -5.28
CA TYR A 83 4.40 7.68 -6.51
C TYR A 83 3.05 7.30 -7.12
N PRO A 84 2.70 7.84 -8.30
CA PRO A 84 1.43 7.55 -8.96
C PRO A 84 1.37 6.10 -9.46
N ALA A 85 0.17 5.53 -9.51
CA ALA A 85 -0.06 4.17 -10.01
C ALA A 85 0.31 3.95 -11.49
N GLY A 86 0.56 5.02 -12.26
CA GLY A 86 0.94 4.97 -13.68
C GLY A 86 -0.22 5.06 -14.67
N ARG A 87 -0.11 4.37 -15.81
CA ARG A 87 -1.06 4.40 -16.93
C ARG A 87 -2.41 3.77 -16.59
N ARG A 88 -3.43 3.99 -17.42
CA ARG A 88 -4.79 3.44 -17.22
C ARG A 88 -4.82 1.91 -17.05
N GLY A 89 -3.92 1.19 -17.73
CA GLY A 89 -3.79 -0.26 -17.63
C GLY A 89 -3.35 -0.77 -16.26
N SER A 90 -2.47 -0.05 -15.54
CA SER A 90 -2.05 -0.43 -14.18
C SER A 90 -3.06 -0.02 -13.10
N ARG A 91 -3.96 0.91 -13.42
CA ARG A 91 -5.02 1.36 -12.49
C ARG A 91 -6.20 0.41 -12.41
N ILE A 92 -6.51 -0.31 -13.48
CA ILE A 92 -7.59 -1.31 -13.50
C ILE A 92 -7.34 -2.43 -12.48
N PRO A 93 -6.19 -3.15 -12.48
CA PRO A 93 -5.95 -4.19 -11.49
C PRO A 93 -5.91 -3.62 -10.08
N LEU A 94 -5.39 -2.40 -9.90
CA LEU A 94 -5.39 -1.71 -8.61
C LEU A 94 -6.81 -1.43 -8.09
N ALA A 95 -7.68 -0.88 -8.93
CA ALA A 95 -9.05 -0.57 -8.56
C ALA A 95 -9.86 -1.85 -8.29
N LEU A 96 -9.58 -2.93 -9.01
CA LEU A 96 -10.17 -4.24 -8.74
C LEU A 96 -9.68 -4.82 -7.42
N LEU A 97 -8.39 -4.70 -7.11
CA LEU A 97 -7.81 -5.18 -5.87
C LEU A 97 -8.35 -4.43 -4.66
N LEU A 98 -8.41 -3.10 -4.77
CA LEU A 98 -8.99 -2.23 -3.76
C LEU A 98 -10.50 -2.47 -3.61
N GLY A 99 -11.19 -2.61 -4.74
CA GLY A 99 -12.61 -2.99 -4.79
C GLY A 99 -12.86 -4.35 -4.13
N ALA A 100 -12.00 -5.34 -4.35
CA ALA A 100 -12.11 -6.67 -3.76
C ALA A 100 -11.88 -6.61 -2.25
N THR A 101 -10.84 -5.89 -1.81
CA THR A 101 -10.55 -5.72 -0.38
C THR A 101 -11.73 -5.07 0.35
N ILE A 102 -12.27 -3.96 -0.20
CA ILE A 102 -13.43 -3.28 0.39
C ILE A 102 -14.68 -4.15 0.31
N SER A 103 -14.90 -4.86 -0.79
CA SER A 103 -16.06 -5.74 -0.97
C SER A 103 -16.02 -6.94 -0.05
N CYS A 104 -14.85 -7.52 0.25
CA CYS A 104 -14.71 -8.58 1.25
C CYS A 104 -15.14 -8.08 2.63
N VAL A 105 -14.69 -6.88 3.03
CA VAL A 105 -15.08 -6.28 4.32
C VAL A 105 -16.59 -5.97 4.36
N VAL A 106 -17.15 -5.40 3.28
CA VAL A 106 -18.58 -5.09 3.19
C VAL A 106 -19.42 -6.36 3.17
N SER A 107 -19.04 -7.36 2.38
CA SER A 107 -19.75 -8.64 2.29
C SER A 107 -19.75 -9.38 3.63
N ALA A 108 -18.59 -9.47 4.28
CA ALA A 108 -18.46 -10.10 5.59
C ALA A 108 -19.30 -9.42 6.69
N ARG A 109 -19.60 -8.11 6.56
CA ARG A 109 -20.36 -7.36 7.57
C ARG A 109 -21.85 -7.22 7.30
N PHE A 110 -22.27 -7.24 6.03
CA PHE A 110 -23.66 -6.96 5.65
C PHE A 110 -24.41 -8.18 5.11
N PHE A 111 -23.71 -9.17 4.56
CA PHE A 111 -24.33 -10.33 3.91
C PHE A 111 -24.14 -11.64 4.68
N HIS A 112 -23.24 -11.69 5.65
CA HIS A 112 -22.98 -12.84 6.50
C HIS A 112 -23.13 -12.45 7.97
N ALA A 113 -23.54 -13.39 8.83
CA ALA A 113 -23.74 -13.11 10.25
C ALA A 113 -22.39 -12.92 10.97
N ASP A 114 -21.36 -13.66 10.54
CA ASP A 114 -20.00 -13.53 11.03
C ASP A 114 -18.95 -13.75 9.92
N VAL A 115 -17.68 -13.55 10.29
CA VAL A 115 -16.54 -13.72 9.39
C VAL A 115 -16.32 -15.20 9.03
N ALA A 116 -16.71 -16.13 9.91
CA ALA A 116 -16.55 -17.56 9.70
C ALA A 116 -17.51 -18.09 8.63
N GLU A 117 -18.76 -17.62 8.59
CA GLU A 117 -19.74 -17.92 7.55
C GLU A 117 -19.30 -17.36 6.19
N PHE A 118 -18.71 -16.18 6.18
CA PHE A 118 -18.11 -15.60 4.98
C PHE A 118 -16.96 -16.47 4.46
N HIS A 119 -16.05 -16.86 5.35
CA HIS A 119 -14.94 -17.75 5.02
C HIS A 119 -15.44 -19.12 4.54
N ALA A 120 -16.43 -19.71 5.21
CA ALA A 120 -17.06 -20.95 4.79
C ALA A 120 -17.68 -20.85 3.39
N SER A 121 -18.30 -19.71 3.06
CA SER A 121 -18.86 -19.44 1.73
C SER A 121 -17.77 -19.38 0.65
N LEU A 122 -16.62 -18.77 0.96
CA LEU A 122 -15.44 -18.74 0.11
C LEU A 122 -14.84 -20.14 -0.11
N MET A 123 -14.71 -20.93 0.97
CA MET A 123 -14.17 -22.29 0.90
C MET A 123 -15.11 -23.24 0.14
N ALA A 124 -16.43 -23.10 0.33
CA ALA A 124 -17.43 -23.85 -0.41
C ALA A 124 -17.33 -23.55 -1.91
N ALA A 125 -17.26 -22.26 -2.29
CA ALA A 125 -17.07 -21.87 -3.69
C ALA A 125 -15.76 -22.43 -4.27
N GLY A 126 -14.65 -22.34 -3.53
CA GLY A 126 -13.36 -22.91 -3.94
C GLY A 126 -13.38 -24.43 -4.10
N ALA A 127 -14.05 -25.14 -3.18
CA ALA A 127 -14.22 -26.59 -3.26
C ALA A 127 -15.04 -26.98 -4.50
N SER A 128 -16.18 -26.33 -4.74
CA SER A 128 -16.99 -26.58 -5.94
C SER A 128 -16.26 -26.27 -7.24
N TRP A 129 -15.43 -25.22 -7.26
CA TRP A 129 -14.55 -24.91 -8.40
C TRP A 129 -13.52 -26.02 -8.65
N SER A 130 -12.87 -26.51 -7.59
CA SER A 130 -11.89 -27.61 -7.68
C SER A 130 -12.52 -28.92 -8.14
N ALA A 131 -13.81 -29.12 -7.84
CA ALA A 131 -14.61 -30.27 -8.27
C ALA A 131 -15.10 -30.16 -9.73
N GLY A 132 -14.79 -29.07 -10.43
CA GLY A 132 -15.12 -28.85 -11.84
C GLY A 132 -16.45 -28.13 -12.09
N ASP A 133 -17.20 -27.77 -11.04
CA ASP A 133 -18.40 -26.95 -11.18
C ASP A 133 -18.03 -25.47 -11.36
N ARG A 134 -18.11 -25.01 -12.60
CA ARG A 134 -17.87 -23.59 -12.94
C ARG A 134 -19.01 -22.68 -12.47
N GLY A 135 -20.16 -23.24 -12.11
CA GLY A 135 -21.30 -22.52 -11.53
C GLY A 135 -21.00 -21.95 -10.14
N ALA A 136 -20.03 -22.54 -9.45
CA ALA A 136 -19.49 -22.09 -8.16
C ALA A 136 -19.19 -20.59 -8.08
N ILE A 137 -18.69 -19.99 -9.16
CA ILE A 137 -18.33 -18.57 -9.19
C ILE A 137 -19.56 -17.67 -8.98
N PHE A 138 -20.74 -18.11 -9.43
CA PHE A 138 -21.97 -17.34 -9.26
C PHE A 138 -22.42 -17.26 -7.80
N ALA A 139 -21.97 -18.17 -6.93
CA ALA A 139 -22.24 -18.04 -5.49
C ALA A 139 -21.52 -16.81 -4.88
N LEU A 140 -20.42 -16.36 -5.49
CA LEU A 140 -19.67 -15.17 -5.11
C LEU A 140 -20.10 -13.92 -5.89
N TRP A 141 -21.28 -13.94 -6.55
CA TRP A 141 -21.75 -12.80 -7.33
C TRP A 141 -21.89 -11.50 -6.52
N PRO A 142 -22.30 -11.46 -5.24
CA PRO A 142 -22.41 -10.21 -4.50
C PRO A 142 -21.02 -9.57 -4.29
N LEU A 143 -20.00 -10.40 -4.03
CA LEU A 143 -18.61 -9.99 -3.93
C LEU A 143 -18.08 -9.46 -5.27
N ALA A 144 -18.33 -10.19 -6.35
CA ALA A 144 -17.89 -9.79 -7.68
C ALA A 144 -18.58 -8.48 -8.13
N ALA A 145 -19.90 -8.36 -7.91
CA ALA A 145 -20.67 -7.18 -8.21
C ALA A 145 -20.22 -5.97 -7.38
N GLY A 146 -20.02 -6.16 -6.06
CA GLY A 146 -19.47 -5.14 -5.17
C GLY A 146 -18.08 -4.67 -5.64
N THR A 147 -17.21 -5.63 -5.98
CA THR A 147 -15.84 -5.35 -6.43
C THR A 147 -15.84 -4.50 -7.69
N LEU A 148 -16.65 -4.89 -8.69
CA LEU A 148 -16.77 -4.16 -9.95
C LEU A 148 -17.38 -2.77 -9.76
N ALA A 149 -18.42 -2.65 -8.92
CA ALA A 149 -19.06 -1.38 -8.62
C ALA A 149 -18.09 -0.40 -7.94
N ILE A 150 -17.35 -0.87 -6.93
CA ILE A 150 -16.36 -0.06 -6.21
C ILE A 150 -15.18 0.27 -7.13
N ALA A 151 -14.67 -0.69 -7.90
CA ALA A 151 -13.59 -0.44 -8.85
C ALA A 151 -13.98 0.61 -9.89
N ALA A 152 -15.19 0.52 -10.45
CA ALA A 152 -15.70 1.51 -11.39
C ALA A 152 -15.84 2.90 -10.75
N ALA A 153 -16.35 2.96 -9.51
CA ALA A 153 -16.46 4.20 -8.76
C ALA A 153 -15.09 4.83 -8.50
N VAL A 154 -14.10 4.05 -8.04
CA VAL A 154 -12.73 4.50 -7.79
C VAL A 154 -12.09 5.03 -9.08
N LEU A 155 -12.16 4.29 -10.19
CA LEU A 155 -11.63 4.75 -11.47
C LEU A 155 -12.30 6.03 -11.97
N ALA A 156 -13.60 6.18 -11.74
CA ALA A 156 -14.36 7.37 -12.13
C ALA A 156 -14.03 8.58 -11.24
N VAL A 157 -13.78 8.39 -9.95
CA VAL A 157 -13.36 9.46 -9.03
C VAL A 157 -11.91 9.85 -9.29
N ASP A 158 -11.01 8.88 -9.41
CA ASP A 158 -9.60 9.10 -9.73
C ASP A 158 -9.45 9.90 -11.02
N GLY A 159 -10.20 9.52 -12.07
CA GLY A 159 -10.19 10.24 -13.35
C GLY A 159 -10.71 11.67 -13.24
N ARG A 160 -11.65 11.96 -12.32
CA ARG A 160 -12.12 13.33 -12.06
C ARG A 160 -11.10 14.14 -11.25
N MET A 161 -10.50 13.53 -10.23
CA MET A 161 -9.49 14.18 -9.38
C MET A 161 -8.23 14.53 -10.16
N GLU A 162 -7.74 13.62 -11.00
CA GLU A 162 -6.54 13.84 -11.80
C GLU A 162 -6.71 14.98 -12.81
N ARG A 163 -7.89 15.09 -13.44
CA ARG A 163 -8.21 16.22 -14.32
C ARG A 163 -8.19 17.55 -13.58
N ARG A 164 -8.57 17.56 -12.30
CA ARG A 164 -8.64 18.78 -11.48
C ARG A 164 -7.29 19.13 -10.84
N SER A 165 -6.51 18.12 -10.44
CA SER A 165 -5.24 18.31 -9.75
C SER A 165 -4.24 17.20 -10.11
N PRO A 166 -3.45 17.38 -11.19
CA PRO A 166 -2.48 16.37 -11.65
C PRO A 166 -1.31 16.14 -10.68
N ARG A 167 -0.99 17.14 -9.85
CA ARG A 167 0.15 17.12 -8.93
C ARG A 167 -0.14 16.42 -7.60
N ASN A 168 -1.42 16.24 -7.25
CA ASN A 168 -1.82 15.72 -5.95
C ASN A 168 -2.24 14.24 -6.03
N PRO A 169 -2.16 13.50 -4.91
CA PRO A 169 -2.60 12.10 -4.84
C PRO A 169 -4.10 11.99 -5.14
N VAL A 170 -4.48 10.89 -5.81
CA VAL A 170 -5.89 10.58 -6.12
C VAL A 170 -6.52 9.74 -5.00
N LEU A 171 -7.81 9.45 -5.10
CA LEU A 171 -8.53 8.72 -4.06
C LEU A 171 -7.93 7.33 -3.82
N SER A 172 -7.59 6.59 -4.88
CA SER A 172 -6.96 5.27 -4.73
C SER A 172 -5.64 5.33 -3.97
N ASP A 173 -4.81 6.34 -4.21
CA ASP A 173 -3.55 6.55 -3.50
C ASP A 173 -3.77 6.77 -2.00
N VAL A 174 -4.76 7.59 -1.65
CA VAL A 174 -5.11 7.86 -0.25
C VAL A 174 -5.68 6.60 0.42
N LEU A 175 -6.57 5.86 -0.25
CA LEU A 175 -7.15 4.63 0.30
C LEU A 175 -6.08 3.55 0.52
N LEU A 176 -5.12 3.41 -0.40
CA LEU A 176 -4.00 2.49 -0.25
C LEU A 176 -3.02 2.93 0.84
N ALA A 177 -2.76 4.23 0.96
CA ALA A 177 -1.96 4.78 2.05
C ALA A 177 -2.59 4.48 3.41
N VAL A 178 -3.91 4.67 3.54
CA VAL A 178 -4.66 4.36 4.76
C VAL A 178 -4.67 2.84 5.03
N ALA A 179 -4.88 2.01 4.01
CA ALA A 179 -4.85 0.57 4.15
C ALA A 179 -3.46 0.06 4.58
N ALA A 180 -2.39 0.56 3.98
CA ALA A 180 -1.02 0.26 4.38
C ALA A 180 -0.73 0.73 5.81
N GLY A 181 -1.20 1.94 6.15
CA GLY A 181 -1.15 2.47 7.50
C GLY A 181 -1.80 1.53 8.52
N ALA A 182 -3.04 1.11 8.24
CA ALA A 182 -3.80 0.21 9.11
C ALA A 182 -3.14 -1.17 9.25
N THR A 183 -2.65 -1.76 8.15
CA THR A 183 -1.95 -3.06 8.17
C THR A 183 -0.69 -3.00 9.03
N VAL A 184 0.15 -1.97 8.87
CA VAL A 184 1.38 -1.86 9.64
C VAL A 184 1.08 -1.52 11.10
N LEU A 185 0.11 -0.65 11.39
CA LEU A 185 -0.32 -0.36 12.76
C LEU A 185 -0.90 -1.59 13.46
N TYR A 186 -1.65 -2.42 12.75
CA TYR A 186 -2.12 -3.70 13.28
C TYR A 186 -0.95 -4.57 13.71
N TRP A 187 0.04 -4.73 12.83
CA TRP A 187 1.24 -5.52 13.13
C TRP A 187 2.01 -4.98 14.34
N ILE A 188 2.21 -3.66 14.45
CA ILE A 188 2.88 -3.05 15.61
C ILE A 188 2.09 -3.31 16.90
N ARG A 189 0.76 -3.18 16.85
CA ARG A 189 -0.11 -3.35 18.03
C ARG A 189 -0.19 -4.81 18.49
N GLU A 190 -0.30 -5.74 17.55
CA GLU A 190 -0.49 -7.16 17.82
C GLU A 190 0.82 -7.95 17.87
N PHE A 191 1.98 -7.31 17.74
CA PHE A 191 3.28 -7.98 17.66
C PHE A 191 3.52 -9.01 18.79
N GLU A 192 3.23 -8.65 20.04
CA GLU A 192 3.38 -9.57 21.17
C GLU A 192 2.41 -10.74 21.06
N ASN A 193 1.15 -10.45 20.77
CA ASN A 193 0.12 -11.47 20.65
C ASN A 193 0.38 -12.43 19.48
N LEU A 194 0.88 -11.95 18.35
CA LEU A 194 1.31 -12.78 17.22
C LEU A 194 2.43 -13.74 17.64
N ASN A 195 3.41 -13.26 18.40
CA ASN A 195 4.47 -14.12 18.92
C ASN A 195 3.96 -15.16 19.93
N TYR A 196 2.95 -14.82 20.74
CA TYR A 196 2.34 -15.77 21.68
C TYR A 196 1.40 -16.78 21.00
N ARG A 197 0.69 -16.36 19.94
CA ARG A 197 -0.21 -17.22 19.19
C ARG A 197 0.54 -18.21 18.30
N ALA A 198 1.75 -17.88 17.85
CA ALA A 198 2.65 -18.67 16.99
C ALA A 198 2.15 -20.09 16.65
N GLY A 199 1.33 -20.19 15.59
CA GLY A 199 0.71 -21.45 15.13
C GLY A 199 -0.80 -21.59 15.39
N ALA A 200 -1.39 -20.69 16.16
CA ALA A 200 -2.83 -20.52 16.39
C ALA A 200 -3.28 -19.10 15.98
N GLU A 201 -2.86 -18.69 14.77
CA GLU A 201 -3.19 -17.40 14.17
C GLU A 201 -4.71 -17.24 14.03
N THR A 202 -5.23 -16.05 14.29
CA THR A 202 -6.64 -15.75 14.06
C THR A 202 -6.92 -15.52 12.57
N GLU A 203 -8.19 -15.63 12.16
CA GLU A 203 -8.59 -15.33 10.78
C GLU A 203 -8.23 -13.88 10.37
N LEU A 204 -8.23 -12.95 11.34
CA LEU A 204 -7.84 -11.56 11.12
C LEU A 204 -6.33 -11.43 10.87
N ASP A 205 -5.50 -12.17 11.61
CA ASP A 205 -4.04 -12.21 11.40
C ASP A 205 -3.71 -12.66 9.96
N ALA A 206 -4.42 -13.68 9.47
CA ALA A 206 -4.28 -14.17 8.10
C ALA A 206 -4.72 -13.12 7.06
N LEU A 207 -5.87 -12.47 7.26
CA LEU A 207 -6.40 -11.47 6.33
C LEU A 207 -5.48 -10.25 6.23
N VAL A 208 -5.01 -9.73 7.37
CA VAL A 208 -4.08 -8.59 7.40
C VAL A 208 -2.75 -8.95 6.74
N SER A 209 -2.27 -10.19 6.92
CA SER A 209 -1.03 -10.66 6.27
C SER A 209 -1.16 -10.74 4.75
N VAL A 210 -2.27 -11.27 4.23
CA VAL A 210 -2.56 -11.30 2.79
C VAL A 210 -2.63 -9.88 2.22
N LEU A 211 -3.34 -8.97 2.91
CA LEU A 211 -3.42 -7.56 2.51
C LEU A 211 -2.03 -6.89 2.54
N GLY A 212 -1.21 -7.17 3.55
CA GLY A 212 0.15 -6.66 3.67
C GLY A 212 1.05 -7.08 2.51
N ILE A 213 1.00 -8.36 2.10
CA ILE A 213 1.75 -8.86 0.94
C ILE A 213 1.34 -8.13 -0.34
N ILE A 214 0.03 -8.01 -0.56
CA ILE A 214 -0.52 -7.31 -1.72
C ILE A 214 -0.06 -5.86 -1.77
N LEU A 215 -0.16 -5.14 -0.65
CA LEU A 215 0.27 -3.75 -0.55
C LEU A 215 1.78 -3.62 -0.77
N SER A 216 2.58 -4.55 -0.24
CA SER A 216 4.03 -4.56 -0.44
C SER A 216 4.41 -4.73 -1.91
N VAL A 217 3.75 -5.62 -2.65
CA VAL A 217 4.01 -5.80 -4.09
C VAL A 217 3.65 -4.54 -4.86
N GLU A 218 2.53 -3.90 -4.52
CA GLU A 218 2.10 -2.64 -5.14
C GLU A 218 3.06 -1.48 -4.83
N VAL A 219 3.57 -1.39 -3.60
CA VAL A 219 4.64 -0.42 -3.23
C VAL A 219 5.87 -0.63 -4.10
N CYS A 220 6.35 -1.87 -4.22
CA CYS A 220 7.50 -2.19 -5.07
C CYS A 220 7.24 -1.80 -6.54
N ARG A 221 6.04 -2.10 -7.06
CA ARG A 221 5.65 -1.71 -8.42
C ARG A 221 5.69 -0.20 -8.64
N ARG A 222 5.19 0.59 -7.69
CA ARG A 222 5.15 2.06 -7.78
C ARG A 222 6.53 2.70 -7.75
N VAL A 223 7.45 2.13 -6.97
CA VAL A 223 8.83 2.62 -6.88
C VAL A 223 9.64 2.26 -8.11
N LEU A 224 9.44 1.05 -8.67
CA LEU A 224 10.22 0.56 -9.81
C LEU A 224 9.69 1.03 -11.18
N GLY A 225 8.40 1.37 -11.29
CA GLY A 225 7.76 1.86 -12.52
C GLY A 225 7.12 0.77 -13.37
#